data_AF-A0A2M7Z4F0-F1
#
_entry.id   AF-A0A2M7Z4F0-F1
#
_cell.length_a   1.000
_cell.length_b   1.000
_cell.length_c   1.000
_cell.angle_alpha   90.00
_cell.angle_beta   90.00
_cell.angle_gamma   90.00
#
_symmetry.space_group_name_H-M   'P 1'
#
loop_
_entity.id
_entity.type
_entity.pdbx_description
1 polymer ?
#
loop_
_entity_poly.entity_id
_entity_poly.type
_entity_poly.pdbx_seq_one_letter_code
_entity_poly.pdbx_strand_id
1 'polypeptide(L)' 'MLTKRQKQILDYIKKYIKENGYAPSLEEIRRHFRLSSISTIHQHIETLKEKGYLKKNRKSTTVD' A
#
# COMPACT_ATOMS: atom_id res chain seq x y z
N MET A 1 -0.67 9.85 -13.98
CA MET A 1 0.61 9.13 -14.22
C MET A 1 1.21 8.67 -12.90
N LEU A 2 1.73 7.44 -12.85
CA LEU A 2 2.45 6.89 -11.68
C LEU A 2 3.95 7.06 -11.86
N THR A 3 4.65 7.41 -10.78
CA THR A 3 6.12 7.32 -10.76
C THR A 3 6.54 5.84 -10.74
N LYS A 4 7.79 5.56 -11.12
CA LYS A 4 8.36 4.20 -11.07
C LYS A 4 8.18 3.57 -9.68
N ARG A 5 8.42 4.33 -8.62
CA ARG A 5 8.28 3.85 -7.24
C ARG A 5 6.83 3.59 -6.85
N GLN A 6 5.90 4.48 -7.21
CA GLN A 6 4.47 4.27 -6.95
C GLN A 6 3.95 3.01 -7.67
N LYS A 7 4.37 2.80 -8.92
CA LYS A 7 4.02 1.58 -9.68
C LYS A 7 4.57 0.33 -8.99
N GLN A 8 5.85 0.33 -8.59
CA GLN A 8 6.44 -0.79 -7.86
C GLN A 8 5.69 -1.12 -6.56
N ILE A 9 5.32 -0.11 -5.77
CA ILE A 9 4.57 -0.29 -4.53
C ILE A 9 3.17 -0.88 -4.83
N LEU A 10 2.48 -0.35 -5.84
CA LEU A 10 1.17 -0.87 -6.25
C LEU A 10 1.25 -2.33 -6.71
N ASP A 11 2.24 -2.66 -7.53
CA ASP A 11 2.45 -4.01 -8.05
C ASP A 11 2.80 -4.99 -6.92
N TYR A 12 3.63 -4.56 -5.96
CA TYR A 12 3.93 -5.34 -4.76
C TYR A 12 2.67 -5.61 -3.93
N ILE A 13 1.85 -4.60 -3.67
CA ILE A 13 0.59 -4.76 -2.91
C ILE A 13 -0.35 -5.76 -3.61
N LYS A 14 -0.54 -5.62 -4.92
CA LYS A 14 -1.39 -6.52 -5.70
C LYS A 14 -0.88 -7.96 -5.65
N LYS A 15 0.43 -8.16 -5.83
CA LYS A 15 1.08 -9.47 -5.74
C LYS A 15 0.90 -10.07 -4.34
N TYR A 16 1.18 -9.29 -3.31
CA TYR A 16 1.09 -9.72 -1.92
C TYR A 16 -0.35 -10.13 -1.54
N ILE A 17 -1.36 -9.36 -1.97
CA ILE A 17 -2.78 -9.73 -1.77
C ILE A 17 -3.10 -11.03 -2.51
N LYS A 18 -2.64 -11.19 -3.75
CA LYS A 18 -2.88 -12.41 -4.54
C LYS A 18 -2.27 -13.64 -3.88
N GLU A 19 -1.10 -13.51 -3.26
CA GLU A 19 -0.36 -14.62 -2.65
C GLU A 19 -0.81 -14.95 -1.23
N ASN A 20 -1.16 -13.94 -0.42
CA ASN A 20 -1.42 -14.11 1.02
C ASN A 20 -2.90 -13.94 1.39
N GLY A 21 -3.74 -13.38 0.50
CA GLY A 21 -5.15 -13.12 0.77
C GLY A 21 -5.44 -11.84 1.56
N TYR A 22 -4.41 -11.08 1.97
CA TYR A 22 -4.54 -9.80 2.67
C TYR A 22 -3.54 -8.76 2.16
N ALA A 23 -3.80 -7.48 2.45
CA ALA A 23 -2.92 -6.39 2.04
C ALA A 23 -1.69 -6.32 2.97
N PRO A 24 -0.48 -6.07 2.45
CA PRO A 24 0.69 -5.94 3.30
C PRO A 24 0.58 -4.69 4.18
N SER A 25 1.11 -4.78 5.39
CA SER A 25 1.31 -3.66 6.30
C SER A 25 2.37 -2.67 5.77
N LEU A 26 2.35 -1.43 6.27
CA LEU A 26 3.35 -0.42 5.91
C LEU A 26 4.78 -0.90 6.23
N GLU A 27 4.93 -1.68 7.29
CA GLU A 27 6.20 -2.21 7.74
C GLU A 27 6.73 -3.31 6.81
N GLU A 28 5.86 -4.19 6.30
CA GLU A 28 6.24 -5.19 5.28
C GLU A 28 6.65 -4.52 3.97
N ILE A 29 5.91 -3.50 3.54
CA ILE A 29 6.27 -2.71 2.36
C ILE A 29 7.63 -2.03 2.57
N ARG A 30 7.85 -1.41 3.74
CA ARG A 30 9.12 -0.75 4.07
C ARG A 30 10.30 -1.73 4.00
N ARG A 31 10.15 -2.92 4.61
CA ARG A 31 11.18 -3.96 4.59
C ARG A 31 11.47 -4.46 3.18
N HIS A 32 10.42 -4.72 2.39
CA HIS A 32 10.56 -5.17 1.01
C HIS A 32 11.33 -4.16 0.14
N PHE A 33 11.03 -2.88 0.28
CA PHE A 33 11.69 -1.81 -0.48
C PHE A 33 12.97 -1.27 0.16
N ARG A 34 13.37 -1.81 1.32
CA ARG A 34 14.54 -1.38 2.11
C ARG A 34 14.56 0.14 2.35
N LEU A 35 13.39 0.72 2.61
CA LEU A 35 13.28 2.15 2.88
C LEU A 35 13.55 2.46 4.35
N SER A 36 14.15 3.61 4.59
CA SER A 36 14.48 4.09 5.93
C SER A 36 13.25 4.55 6.72
N SER A 37 12.19 5.01 6.06
CA SER A 37 11.03 5.62 6.73
C SER A 37 9.70 5.04 6.29
N ILE A 38 8.86 4.74 7.29
CA ILE A 38 7.44 4.40 7.10
C ILE A 38 6.69 5.58 6.48
N SER A 39 7.05 6.83 6.82
CA SER A 39 6.37 8.03 6.32
C SER A 39 6.45 8.15 4.80
N THR A 40 7.57 7.76 4.19
CA THR A 40 7.71 7.75 2.73
C THR A 40 6.76 6.73 2.08
N ILE A 41 6.59 5.56 2.69
CA ILE A 41 5.59 4.58 2.24
C ILE A 41 4.19 5.14 2.42
N HIS A 42 3.88 5.72 3.59
CA HIS A 42 2.58 6.32 3.86
C HIS A 42 2.20 7.35 2.79
N GLN A 43 3.13 8.25 2.44
CA GLN A 43 2.92 9.24 1.38
C GLN A 43 2.65 8.59 0.01
N HIS A 44 3.42 7.57 -0.36
CA HIS A 44 3.18 6.83 -1.61
C HIS A 44 1.81 6.14 -1.63
N ILE A 45 1.41 5.53 -0.52
CA ILE A 45 0.10 4.89 -0.37
C ILE A 45 -1.02 5.91 -0.50
N GLU A 46 -0.89 7.07 0.15
CA GLU A 46 -1.92 8.10 0.10
C GLU A 46 -2.06 8.67 -1.32
N THR A 47 -0.95 8.99 -1.99
CA THR A 47 -1.00 9.41 -3.39
C THR A 47 -1.61 8.35 -4.32
N LEU A 48 -1.38 7.06 -4.04
CA LEU A 48 -2.01 5.97 -4.80
C LEU A 48 -3.52 5.89 -4.57
N LYS A 49 -4.00 6.21 -3.35
CA LYS A 49 -5.44 6.29 -3.05
C LYS A 49 -6.08 7.50 -3.71
N GLU A 50 -5.47 8.68 -3.58
CA GLU A 50 -5.94 9.92 -4.21
C GLU A 50 -6.09 9.77 -5.73
N LYS A 51 -5.15 9.06 -6.34
CA LYS A 51 -5.19 8.74 -7.78
C LYS A 51 -6.14 7.58 -8.15
N GLY A 52 -6.84 6.99 -7.19
CA GLY A 52 -7.80 5.91 -7.41
C GLY A 52 -7.20 4.52 -7.67
N TYR A 53 -5.89 4.34 -7.53
CA TYR A 53 -5.23 3.04 -7.73
C TYR A 53 -5.37 2.10 -6.52
N LEU A 54 -5.56 2.65 -5.33
CA LEU A 54 -5.84 1.91 -4.11
C LEU A 54 -7.19 2.34 -3.54
N LYS A 55 -8.00 1.37 -3.14
CA LYS A 55 -9.25 1.64 -2.41
C LYS A 55 -9.00 1.47 -0.91
N LYS A 56 -9.58 2.36 -0.11
CA LYS A 56 -9.65 2.17 1.34
C LYS A 56 -10.63 1.02 1.59
N ASN A 57 -10.12 -0.15 1.96
CA ASN A 57 -10.97 -1.21 2.49
C ASN A 57 -11.58 -0.68 3.80
N ARG A 58 -12.86 -0.32 3.76
CA ARG A 58 -13.65 -0.05 4.97
C ARG A 58 -13.90 -1.39 5.66
N LYS A 59 -12.97 -1.83 6.50
CA LYS A 59 -13.26 -2.81 7.55
C LYS A 59 -13.00 -2.14 8.89
N SER A 60 -13.98 -1.32 9.27
CA SER A 60 -14.25 -0.91 10.64
C SER A 60 -15.77 -0.84 10.75
N THR A 61 -16.40 -2.01 10.73
CA THR A 61 -17.72 -2.17 11.33
C THR A 61 -17.46 -2.83 12.68
N THR A 62 -17.21 -1.99 13.66
CA THR A 62 -17.77 -2.15 15.00
C THR A 62 -18.68 -0.92 15.09
N VAL A 63 -19.93 -1.03 14.63
CA VAL A 63 -21.14 -1.09 15.49
C VAL A 63 -20.95 -0.46 16.88
N ASP A 64 -21.86 0.44 17.19
CA ASP A 64 -21.97 1.28 18.39
C ASP A 64 -21.55 0.62 19.72
#